data_AF-A0A495KPX5-F1
#
_entry.id   AF-A0A495KPX5-F1
#
_cell.length_a   1.000
_cell.length_b   1.000
_cell.length_c   1.000
_cell.angle_alpha   90.00
_cell.angle_beta   90.00
_cell.angle_gamma   90.00
#
_symmetry.space_group_name_H-M   'P 1'
#
loop_
_entity.id
_entity.type
_entity.pdbx_description
1 polymer ?
#
loop_
_entity_poly.entity_id
_entity_poly.type
_entity_poly.pdbx_seq_one_letter_code
_entity_poly.pdbx_strand_id
1 'polypeptide(L)'
;MIMKKEIVIVVSILIGCNSILGQTNTRDSINNLLKEAPQFTIFKDNYFITGFQVNEPINSNNSDAKFQISIKDRLTNAVLPFNSFLYFTYTQKSFWNIYKNSSPFSENNYNPGMGLGKFYLNKHRLLNMVGIGLDHESNGKDSIDSRSWNKVSFHYRIAFPGSITLAISTWIPFAYKSDNPDLIKYIGYFEANLIKKSRDNRFVVEITAKKGATWDNRGSFQTQFYYRIGKNNNQYLSLQYYTGYAESLLHYSESTNSIRIGLVFRPSNFFLHE
;
A
#
# COMPACT_ATOMS: atom_id res chain seq x y z
N MET A 1 -0.12 -17.18 26.90
CA MET A 1 -1.53 -16.84 27.21
C MET A 1 -2.04 -15.57 26.50
N ILE A 2 -1.18 -14.81 25.79
CA ILE A 2 -1.54 -13.54 25.12
C ILE A 2 -2.15 -13.76 23.71
N MET A 3 -1.64 -14.75 22.95
CA MET A 3 -2.15 -15.12 21.60
C MET A 3 -3.66 -15.42 21.52
N LYS A 4 -4.27 -15.98 22.57
CA LYS A 4 -5.70 -16.34 22.55
C LYS A 4 -6.62 -15.12 22.54
N LYS A 5 -6.22 -14.00 23.15
CA LYS A 5 -7.05 -12.77 23.20
C LYS A 5 -6.99 -12.00 21.87
N GLU A 6 -5.86 -12.01 21.18
CA GLU A 6 -5.69 -11.33 19.88
C GLU A 6 -6.49 -12.04 18.77
N ILE A 7 -6.50 -13.37 18.74
CA ILE A 7 -7.29 -14.16 17.78
C ILE A 7 -8.80 -13.90 17.92
N VAL A 8 -9.30 -13.69 19.14
CA VAL A 8 -10.73 -13.41 19.39
C VAL A 8 -11.14 -12.04 18.85
N ILE A 9 -10.24 -11.05 18.86
CA ILE A 9 -10.49 -9.73 18.28
C ILE A 9 -10.53 -9.81 16.75
N VAL A 10 -9.64 -10.60 16.13
CA VAL A 10 -9.62 -10.83 14.66
C VAL A 10 -10.94 -11.43 14.16
N VAL A 11 -11.48 -12.41 14.90
CA VAL A 11 -12.77 -13.04 14.57
C VAL A 11 -13.93 -12.06 14.74
N SER A 12 -13.85 -11.16 15.73
CA SER A 12 -14.91 -10.17 16.00
C SER A 12 -15.05 -9.11 14.91
N ILE A 13 -13.94 -8.68 14.29
CA ILE A 13 -13.94 -7.69 13.19
C ILE A 13 -14.59 -8.27 11.91
N LEU A 14 -14.40 -9.57 11.64
CA LEU A 14 -15.01 -10.25 10.49
C LEU A 14 -16.51 -10.53 10.69
N ILE A 15 -16.95 -10.73 11.94
CA ILE A 15 -18.33 -11.12 12.30
C ILE A 15 -19.27 -9.92 12.46
N GLY A 16 -18.79 -8.76 12.91
CA GLY A 16 -19.61 -7.60 13.29
C GLY A 16 -20.43 -6.91 12.19
N CYS A 17 -20.47 -7.44 10.96
CA CYS A 17 -21.15 -6.84 9.81
C CYS A 17 -22.33 -7.69 9.30
N ASN A 18 -23.20 -8.14 10.22
CA ASN A 18 -24.40 -8.92 9.88
C ASN A 18 -25.67 -8.20 10.33
N SER A 19 -26.34 -7.52 9.39
CA SER A 19 -27.75 -7.13 9.54
C SER A 19 -28.53 -7.29 8.22
N ILE A 20 -29.33 -8.36 8.20
CA ILE A 20 -30.70 -8.59 7.67
C ILE A 20 -31.03 -8.18 6.20
N LEU A 21 -31.34 -9.20 5.39
CA LEU A 21 -32.05 -9.29 4.09
C LEU A 21 -31.65 -8.32 2.95
N GLY A 22 -31.54 -7.01 3.17
CA GLY A 22 -31.06 -6.06 2.16
C GLY A 22 -29.57 -6.22 1.82
N GLN A 23 -28.81 -6.81 2.76
CA GLN A 23 -27.40 -7.14 2.52
C GLN A 23 -27.23 -8.37 1.63
N THR A 24 -28.16 -9.33 1.58
CA THR A 24 -27.97 -10.59 0.83
C THR A 24 -27.92 -10.33 -0.68
N ASN A 25 -28.89 -9.58 -1.22
CA ASN A 25 -28.92 -9.20 -2.64
C ASN A 25 -27.70 -8.35 -3.05
N THR A 26 -27.22 -7.50 -2.14
CA THR A 26 -26.03 -6.67 -2.39
C THR A 26 -24.73 -7.46 -2.28
N ARG A 27 -24.66 -8.46 -1.38
CA ARG A 27 -23.52 -9.39 -1.27
C ARG A 27 -23.37 -10.24 -2.53
N ASP A 28 -24.46 -10.80 -3.04
CA ASP A 28 -24.43 -11.61 -4.28
C ASP A 28 -23.98 -10.76 -5.47
N SER A 29 -24.43 -9.50 -5.55
CA SER A 29 -23.96 -8.56 -6.56
C SER A 29 -22.46 -8.25 -6.46
N ILE A 30 -21.91 -8.06 -5.25
CA ILE A 30 -20.47 -7.83 -5.04
C ILE A 30 -19.67 -9.09 -5.39
N ASN A 31 -20.13 -10.26 -4.95
CA ASN A 31 -19.46 -11.53 -5.23
C ASN A 31 -19.43 -11.82 -6.73
N ASN A 32 -20.51 -11.54 -7.45
CA ASN A 32 -20.55 -11.68 -8.91
C ASN A 32 -19.60 -10.69 -9.59
N LEU A 33 -19.60 -9.42 -9.19
CA LEU A 33 -18.66 -8.42 -9.69
C LEU A 33 -17.20 -8.86 -9.49
N LEU A 34 -16.89 -9.43 -8.31
CA LEU A 34 -15.56 -9.95 -8.01
C LEU A 34 -15.22 -11.21 -8.79
N LYS A 35 -16.19 -12.04 -9.18
CA LYS A 35 -15.94 -13.22 -10.02
C LYS A 35 -15.74 -12.87 -11.49
N GLU A 36 -16.50 -11.89 -11.98
CA GLU A 36 -16.39 -11.36 -13.37
C GLU A 36 -15.13 -10.52 -13.57
N ALA A 37 -14.59 -9.97 -12.48
CA ALA A 37 -13.32 -9.29 -12.48
C ALA A 37 -12.16 -10.17 -13.00
N PRO A 38 -11.22 -9.59 -13.76
CA PRO A 38 -9.95 -10.24 -14.04
C PRO A 38 -9.30 -10.70 -12.73
N GLN A 39 -8.77 -11.93 -12.72
CA GLN A 39 -8.10 -12.50 -11.55
C GLN A 39 -6.80 -11.76 -11.26
N PHE A 40 -5.98 -11.57 -12.30
CA PHE A 40 -4.72 -10.86 -12.24
C PHE A 40 -4.92 -9.36 -12.53
N THR A 41 -4.58 -8.51 -11.56
CA THR A 41 -4.82 -7.06 -11.62
C THR A 41 -3.76 -6.27 -10.87
N ILE A 42 -3.81 -4.95 -10.96
CA ILE A 42 -2.96 -4.03 -10.19
C ILE A 42 -3.38 -4.06 -8.71
N PHE A 43 -2.39 -4.13 -7.80
CA PHE A 43 -2.61 -4.08 -6.35
C PHE A 43 -2.47 -2.67 -5.78
N LYS A 44 -1.24 -2.17 -5.68
CA LYS A 44 -0.92 -0.77 -5.39
C LYS A 44 -0.62 -0.04 -6.70
N ASP A 45 -0.48 1.29 -6.64
CA ASP A 45 -0.12 2.05 -7.84
C ASP A 45 1.20 1.52 -8.44
N ASN A 46 1.20 1.24 -9.75
CA ASN A 46 2.43 1.01 -10.50
C ASN A 46 2.93 2.36 -10.99
N TYR A 47 4.22 2.64 -10.87
CA TYR A 47 4.73 3.95 -11.29
C TYR A 47 6.18 3.90 -11.71
N PHE A 48 6.56 4.91 -12.50
CA PHE A 48 7.94 5.25 -12.80
C PHE A 48 8.08 6.76 -12.68
N ILE A 49 8.80 7.21 -11.66
CA ILE A 49 8.99 8.63 -11.33
C ILE A 49 10.48 8.92 -11.15
N THR A 50 10.89 10.15 -11.43
CA THR A 50 12.28 10.61 -11.27
C THR A 50 12.30 11.96 -10.58
N GLY A 51 13.38 12.26 -9.88
CA GLY A 51 13.56 13.56 -9.25
C GLY A 51 14.79 13.63 -8.38
N PHE A 52 14.71 14.42 -7.31
CA PHE A 52 15.87 14.79 -6.51
C PHE A 52 15.49 14.95 -5.03
N GLN A 53 16.51 14.83 -4.18
CA GLN A 53 16.41 15.17 -2.77
C GLN A 53 16.40 16.69 -2.59
N VAL A 54 15.49 17.20 -1.77
CA VAL A 54 15.38 18.63 -1.49
C VAL A 54 16.34 19.05 -0.39
N ASN A 55 16.68 20.35 -0.35
CA ASN A 55 17.67 20.94 0.56
C ASN A 55 19.14 20.55 0.29
N GLU A 56 19.40 19.88 -0.83
CA GLU A 56 20.75 19.60 -1.31
C GLU A 56 20.92 20.09 -2.75
N PRO A 57 22.15 20.41 -3.21
CA PRO A 57 22.39 20.75 -4.60
C PRO A 57 21.94 19.62 -5.53
N ILE A 58 21.21 19.96 -6.59
CA ILE A 58 20.78 18.98 -7.58
C ILE A 58 22.00 18.49 -8.35
N ASN A 59 22.34 17.21 -8.17
CA ASN A 59 23.45 16.55 -8.84
C ASN A 59 23.18 15.03 -8.95
N SER A 60 24.07 14.30 -9.62
CA SER A 60 23.92 12.86 -9.87
C SER A 60 23.91 11.99 -8.60
N ASN A 61 24.43 12.48 -7.47
CA ASN A 61 24.39 11.77 -6.19
C ASN A 61 23.05 11.90 -5.46
N ASN A 62 22.30 12.97 -5.74
CA ASN A 62 21.08 13.34 -5.03
C ASN A 62 19.83 13.25 -5.91
N SER A 63 19.97 12.66 -7.10
CA SER A 63 18.89 12.47 -8.06
C SER A 63 18.79 11.00 -8.42
N ASP A 64 17.56 10.49 -8.50
CA ASP A 64 17.27 9.09 -8.77
C ASP A 64 15.96 8.92 -9.55
N ALA A 65 15.76 7.73 -10.08
CA ALA A 65 14.47 7.22 -10.48
C ALA A 65 13.97 6.24 -9.41
N LYS A 66 12.67 6.30 -9.14
CA LYS A 66 11.95 5.38 -8.27
C LYS A 66 10.81 4.77 -9.07
N PHE A 67 10.70 3.45 -9.04
CA PHE A 67 9.57 2.76 -9.67
C PHE A 67 9.01 1.68 -8.78
N GLN A 68 7.72 1.39 -9.00
CA GLN A 68 7.02 0.33 -8.30
C GLN A 68 6.25 -0.53 -9.28
N ILE A 69 6.38 -1.84 -9.12
CA ILE A 69 5.53 -2.84 -9.76
C ILE A 69 4.69 -3.49 -8.67
N SER A 70 3.37 -3.45 -8.78
CA SER A 70 2.46 -3.99 -7.79
C SER A 70 1.27 -4.69 -8.44
N ILE A 71 1.17 -5.99 -8.18
CA ILE A 71 0.21 -6.91 -8.78
C ILE A 71 -0.51 -7.69 -7.68
N LYS A 72 -1.72 -8.12 -7.98
CA LYS A 72 -2.47 -9.10 -7.20
C LYS A 72 -3.09 -10.13 -8.11
N ASP A 73 -3.21 -11.34 -7.59
CA ASP A 73 -3.97 -12.40 -8.21
C ASP A 73 -5.02 -12.94 -7.24
N ARG A 74 -6.25 -13.10 -7.71
CA ARG A 74 -7.29 -13.81 -6.99
C ARG A 74 -7.12 -15.31 -7.21
N LEU A 75 -6.48 -15.98 -6.26
CA LEU A 75 -6.07 -17.38 -6.36
C LEU A 75 -7.24 -18.37 -6.51
N THR A 76 -8.45 -17.98 -6.11
CA THR A 76 -9.65 -18.81 -6.28
C THR A 76 -10.89 -17.97 -6.55
N ASN A 77 -11.79 -18.50 -7.38
CA ASN A 77 -13.13 -17.93 -7.58
C ASN A 77 -14.14 -18.39 -6.51
N ALA A 78 -13.74 -19.33 -5.65
CA ALA A 78 -14.56 -19.76 -4.53
C ALA A 78 -14.65 -18.64 -3.48
N VAL A 79 -15.87 -18.41 -3.00
CA VAL A 79 -16.08 -17.55 -1.83
C VAL A 79 -15.69 -18.37 -0.60
N LEU A 80 -14.67 -17.92 0.12
CA LEU A 80 -14.18 -18.55 1.34
C LEU A 80 -15.02 -18.14 2.55
N PRO A 81 -14.82 -18.78 3.73
CA PRO A 81 -15.50 -18.37 4.96
C PRO A 81 -15.43 -16.86 5.20
N PHE A 82 -16.46 -16.34 5.87
CA PHE A 82 -16.67 -14.91 6.12
C PHE A 82 -16.98 -14.06 4.87
N ASN A 83 -17.26 -14.68 3.73
CA ASN A 83 -17.48 -14.02 2.44
C ASN A 83 -16.21 -13.30 1.95
N SER A 84 -15.09 -14.03 2.02
CA SER A 84 -13.77 -13.53 1.67
C SER A 84 -13.24 -14.22 0.41
N PHE A 85 -12.21 -13.61 -0.19
CA PHE A 85 -11.48 -14.15 -1.32
C PHE A 85 -10.00 -14.22 -0.98
N LEU A 86 -9.34 -15.29 -1.42
CA LEU A 86 -7.91 -15.46 -1.26
C LEU A 86 -7.17 -14.72 -2.38
N TYR A 87 -6.21 -13.89 -1.98
CA TYR A 87 -5.37 -13.13 -2.88
C TYR A 87 -3.91 -13.42 -2.62
N PHE A 88 -3.15 -13.53 -3.70
CA PHE A 88 -1.71 -13.35 -3.69
C PHE A 88 -1.42 -11.91 -4.13
N THR A 89 -0.42 -11.29 -3.53
CA THR A 89 0.04 -9.94 -3.86
C THR A 89 1.55 -9.94 -4.01
N TYR A 90 2.05 -9.06 -4.87
CA TYR A 90 3.47 -8.81 -5.00
C TYR A 90 3.69 -7.34 -5.29
N THR A 91 4.50 -6.69 -4.46
CA THR A 91 4.95 -5.32 -4.68
C THR A 91 6.47 -5.28 -4.69
N GLN A 92 7.06 -4.71 -5.73
CA GLN A 92 8.47 -4.41 -5.80
C GLN A 92 8.66 -2.89 -5.89
N LYS A 93 9.45 -2.31 -4.99
CA LYS A 93 9.92 -0.92 -5.09
C LYS A 93 11.39 -0.92 -5.44
N SER A 94 11.80 -0.12 -6.42
CA SER A 94 13.19 -0.05 -6.85
C SER A 94 13.65 1.41 -6.90
N PHE A 95 14.85 1.65 -6.39
CA PHE A 95 15.55 2.93 -6.41
C PHE A 95 16.75 2.79 -7.35
N TRP A 96 16.81 3.66 -8.35
CA TRP A 96 17.71 3.54 -9.47
C TRP A 96 18.46 4.86 -9.69
N ASN A 97 19.78 4.84 -9.50
CA ASN A 97 20.63 6.02 -9.65
C ASN A 97 20.91 6.29 -11.14
N ILE A 98 19.88 6.57 -11.93
CA ILE A 98 19.97 6.73 -13.39
C ILE A 98 20.97 7.80 -13.83
N TYR A 99 21.21 8.80 -12.98
CA TYR A 99 22.10 9.93 -13.25
C TYR A 99 23.56 9.68 -12.88
N LYS A 100 23.87 8.56 -12.20
CA LYS A 100 25.27 8.18 -11.87
C LYS A 100 25.91 7.42 -13.02
N ASN A 101 27.25 7.37 -13.01
CA ASN A 101 28.01 6.54 -13.94
C ASN A 101 27.54 5.08 -13.84
N SER A 102 27.34 4.45 -15.01
CA SER A 102 26.79 3.09 -15.16
C SER A 102 25.39 2.85 -14.59
N SER A 103 24.70 3.92 -14.16
CA SER A 103 23.30 3.88 -13.69
C SER A 103 22.96 2.67 -12.79
N PRO A 104 23.63 2.49 -11.64
CA PRO A 104 23.38 1.33 -10.78
C PRO A 104 22.05 1.46 -10.02
N PHE A 105 21.41 0.33 -9.73
CA PHE A 105 20.38 0.27 -8.69
C PHE A 105 21.00 0.55 -7.33
N SER A 106 20.42 1.47 -6.56
CA SER A 106 20.78 1.62 -5.15
C SER A 106 20.14 0.52 -4.33
N GLU A 107 18.88 0.20 -4.62
CA GLU A 107 18.10 -0.75 -3.82
C GLU A 107 16.89 -1.30 -4.58
N ASN A 108 16.54 -2.54 -4.25
CA ASN A 108 15.26 -3.15 -4.58
C ASN A 108 14.61 -3.64 -3.28
N ASN A 109 13.30 -3.51 -3.14
CA ASN A 109 12.50 -4.08 -2.06
C ASN A 109 11.43 -4.98 -2.65
N TYR A 110 11.43 -6.24 -2.24
CA TYR A 110 10.54 -7.30 -2.68
C TYR A 110 9.53 -7.56 -1.58
N ASN A 111 8.24 -7.37 -1.86
CA ASN A 111 7.17 -7.57 -0.91
C ASN A 111 6.07 -8.49 -1.48
N PRO A 112 6.27 -9.82 -1.48
CA PRO A 112 5.19 -10.78 -1.67
C PRO A 112 4.28 -10.83 -0.44
N GLY A 113 3.00 -11.10 -0.69
CA GLY A 113 2.00 -11.28 0.35
C GLY A 113 0.90 -12.24 -0.08
N MET A 114 0.17 -12.77 0.90
CA MET A 114 -1.02 -13.57 0.67
C MET A 114 -2.04 -13.32 1.77
N GLY A 115 -3.31 -13.21 1.42
CA GLY A 115 -4.31 -12.80 2.39
C GLY A 115 -5.75 -13.03 1.96
N LEU A 116 -6.65 -12.82 2.92
CA LEU A 116 -8.09 -12.86 2.70
C LEU A 116 -8.63 -11.43 2.67
N GLY A 117 -9.37 -11.10 1.62
CA GLY A 117 -10.06 -9.82 1.46
C GLY A 117 -11.57 -10.01 1.41
N LYS A 118 -12.31 -9.13 2.08
CA LYS A 118 -13.78 -9.07 2.06
C LYS A 118 -14.23 -7.67 1.65
N PHE A 119 -15.23 -7.64 0.79
CA PHE A 119 -15.87 -6.42 0.32
C PHE A 119 -17.28 -6.30 0.87
N TYR A 120 -17.71 -5.06 1.08
CA TYR A 120 -19.07 -4.76 1.49
C TYR A 120 -19.45 -3.33 1.10
N LEU A 121 -20.75 -3.05 1.02
CA LEU A 121 -21.26 -1.70 0.85
C LEU A 121 -21.57 -1.09 2.21
N ASN A 122 -21.14 0.15 2.43
CA ASN A 122 -21.51 0.90 3.63
C ASN A 122 -22.94 1.48 3.52
N LYS A 123 -23.39 2.20 4.56
CA LYS A 123 -24.72 2.85 4.61
C LYS A 123 -25.01 3.83 3.46
N HIS A 124 -23.96 4.33 2.79
CA HIS A 124 -24.06 5.22 1.64
C HIS A 124 -23.93 4.47 0.30
N ARG A 125 -23.98 3.13 0.31
CA ARG A 125 -23.76 2.27 -0.86
C ARG A 125 -22.40 2.47 -1.52
N LEU A 126 -21.39 2.84 -0.75
CA LEU A 126 -20.01 2.94 -1.22
C LEU A 126 -19.26 1.65 -0.90
N LEU A 127 -18.41 1.21 -1.84
CA LEU A 127 -17.63 -0.02 -1.72
C LEU A 127 -16.45 0.16 -0.76
N ASN A 128 -16.42 -0.68 0.27
CA ASN A 128 -15.40 -0.78 1.30
C ASN A 128 -14.71 -2.15 1.26
N MET A 129 -13.54 -2.24 1.89
CA MET A 129 -12.79 -3.49 2.05
C MET A 129 -12.30 -3.65 3.49
N VAL A 130 -12.30 -4.89 3.97
CA VAL A 130 -11.44 -5.32 5.08
C VAL A 130 -10.58 -6.49 4.61
N GLY A 131 -9.34 -6.56 5.06
CA GLY A 131 -8.43 -7.64 4.69
C GLY A 131 -7.46 -8.00 5.81
N ILE A 132 -6.96 -9.23 5.75
CA ILE A 132 -5.85 -9.71 6.57
C ILE A 132 -4.86 -10.41 5.65
N GLY A 133 -3.57 -10.16 5.86
CA GLY A 133 -2.50 -10.71 5.03
C GLY A 133 -1.30 -11.19 5.84
N LEU A 134 -0.55 -12.11 5.27
CA LEU A 134 0.82 -12.41 5.64
C LEU A 134 1.71 -11.83 4.57
N ASP A 135 2.61 -10.94 4.96
CA ASP A 135 3.54 -10.29 4.05
C ASP A 135 4.97 -10.55 4.49
N HIS A 136 5.82 -10.77 3.50
CA HIS A 136 7.27 -10.74 3.64
C HIS A 136 7.78 -9.50 2.90
N GLU A 137 8.71 -8.74 3.46
CA GLU A 137 9.39 -7.67 2.76
C GLU A 137 10.90 -7.74 3.02
N SER A 138 11.69 -7.77 1.95
CA SER A 138 13.16 -7.82 2.03
C SER A 138 13.80 -7.07 0.89
N ASN A 139 15.09 -6.74 1.02
CA ASN A 139 15.85 -6.06 -0.03
C ASN A 139 16.68 -6.99 -0.94
N GLY A 140 16.67 -8.29 -0.67
CA GLY A 140 17.41 -9.29 -1.45
C GLY A 140 18.94 -9.17 -1.38
N LYS A 141 19.46 -8.40 -0.41
CA LYS A 141 20.89 -8.29 -0.13
C LYS A 141 21.32 -9.27 0.96
N ASP A 142 22.62 -9.45 1.12
CA ASP A 142 23.22 -10.32 2.14
C ASP A 142 24.00 -9.52 3.19
N SER A 143 24.54 -10.23 4.18
CA SER A 143 25.47 -9.68 5.15
C SER A 143 24.95 -8.41 5.86
N ILE A 144 25.79 -7.39 6.04
CA ILE A 144 25.45 -6.15 6.75
C ILE A 144 24.40 -5.29 6.02
N ASP A 145 24.20 -5.53 4.72
CA ASP A 145 23.23 -4.83 3.89
C ASP A 145 21.87 -5.55 3.86
N SER A 146 21.78 -6.78 4.37
CA SER A 146 20.52 -7.53 4.43
C SER A 146 19.51 -6.77 5.27
N ARG A 147 18.31 -6.59 4.70
CA ARG A 147 17.16 -6.09 5.43
C ARG A 147 15.96 -6.96 5.13
N SER A 148 15.24 -7.36 6.17
CA SER A 148 14.05 -8.17 6.04
C SER A 148 13.13 -8.05 7.25
N TRP A 149 11.85 -8.27 6.99
CA TRP A 149 10.85 -8.43 8.02
C TRP A 149 9.63 -9.17 7.49
N ASN A 150 8.88 -9.77 8.41
CA ASN A 150 7.60 -10.38 8.12
C ASN A 150 6.52 -9.72 8.96
N LYS A 151 5.30 -9.72 8.46
CA LYS A 151 4.17 -9.11 9.16
C LYS A 151 2.87 -9.83 8.89
N VAL A 152 2.04 -9.88 9.93
CA VAL A 152 0.60 -10.08 9.78
C VAL A 152 0.01 -8.68 9.60
N SER A 153 -0.56 -8.39 8.44
CA SER A 153 -1.15 -7.09 8.13
C SER A 153 -2.67 -7.14 8.21
N PHE A 154 -3.28 -6.06 8.64
CA PHE A 154 -4.71 -5.83 8.61
C PHE A 154 -4.99 -4.56 7.82
N HIS A 155 -5.90 -4.64 6.87
CA HIS A 155 -6.23 -3.55 5.96
C HIS A 155 -7.70 -3.20 6.10
N TYR A 156 -8.01 -1.91 6.19
CA TYR A 156 -9.37 -1.41 6.21
C TYR A 156 -9.50 -0.19 5.31
N ARG A 157 -10.37 -0.28 4.31
CA ARG A 157 -10.63 0.79 3.36
C ARG A 157 -12.09 1.22 3.44
N ILE A 158 -12.30 2.49 3.75
CA ILE A 158 -13.61 3.11 3.85
C ILE A 158 -13.74 4.30 2.89
N ALA A 159 -14.80 4.27 2.08
CA ALA A 159 -15.18 5.38 1.22
C ALA A 159 -16.25 6.26 1.88
N PHE A 160 -16.14 7.56 1.70
CA PHE A 160 -17.07 8.58 2.19
C PHE A 160 -17.70 9.35 1.02
N PRO A 161 -18.88 9.96 1.23
CA PRO A 161 -19.46 10.89 0.27
C PRO A 161 -18.47 11.98 -0.15
N GLY A 162 -18.61 12.48 -1.39
CA GLY A 162 -17.70 13.49 -1.94
C GLY A 162 -16.35 12.94 -2.40
N SER A 163 -16.27 11.66 -2.77
CA SER A 163 -15.07 11.03 -3.37
C SER A 163 -13.84 11.07 -2.46
N ILE A 164 -14.06 10.85 -1.17
CA ILE A 164 -12.99 10.68 -0.17
C ILE A 164 -12.88 9.18 0.15
N THR A 165 -11.66 8.68 0.26
CA THR A 165 -11.37 7.33 0.75
C THR A 165 -10.30 7.42 1.81
N LEU A 166 -10.49 6.73 2.93
CA LEU A 166 -9.47 6.49 3.93
C LEU A 166 -9.14 5.00 3.91
N ALA A 167 -7.87 4.67 3.74
CA ALA A 167 -7.34 3.35 3.96
C ALA A 167 -6.42 3.37 5.17
N ILE A 168 -6.52 2.32 5.97
CA ILE A 168 -5.81 2.12 7.21
C ILE A 168 -5.17 0.75 7.13
N SER A 169 -3.87 0.70 7.34
CA SER A 169 -3.11 -0.54 7.45
C SER A 169 -2.44 -0.60 8.82
N THR A 170 -2.53 -1.73 9.49
CA THR A 170 -1.78 -2.01 10.73
C THR A 170 -1.14 -3.37 10.64
N TRP A 171 -0.07 -3.59 11.40
CA TRP A 171 0.69 -4.83 11.31
C TRP A 171 1.26 -5.30 12.64
N ILE A 172 1.40 -6.61 12.76
CA ILE A 172 2.13 -7.28 13.81
C ILE A 172 3.45 -7.80 13.20
N PRO A 173 4.60 -7.16 13.48
CA PRO A 173 5.87 -7.54 12.88
C PRO A 173 6.51 -8.73 13.61
N PHE A 174 7.12 -9.64 12.86
CA PHE A 174 7.89 -10.76 13.39
C PHE A 174 9.10 -11.06 12.49
N ALA A 175 10.08 -11.80 13.04
CA ALA A 175 11.31 -12.16 12.33
C ALA A 175 11.99 -10.98 11.59
N TYR A 176 12.17 -9.86 12.28
CA TYR A 176 12.81 -8.63 11.76
C TYR A 176 14.07 -8.22 12.53
N LYS A 177 14.29 -8.82 13.71
CA LYS A 177 15.30 -8.33 14.66
C LYS A 177 16.74 -8.64 14.29
N SER A 178 16.97 -9.66 13.46
CA SER A 178 18.32 -10.01 12.98
C SER A 178 18.87 -8.92 12.07
N ASP A 179 18.05 -8.43 11.15
CA ASP A 179 18.49 -7.61 10.04
C ASP A 179 18.27 -6.11 10.29
N ASN A 180 17.23 -5.77 11.06
CA ASN A 180 16.83 -4.40 11.34
C ASN A 180 16.09 -4.31 12.70
N PRO A 181 16.81 -4.46 13.84
CA PRO A 181 16.25 -4.58 15.18
C PRO A 181 15.41 -3.38 15.64
N ASP A 182 15.64 -2.21 15.07
CA ASP A 182 14.96 -0.98 15.44
C ASP A 182 14.06 -0.40 14.33
N LEU A 183 13.76 -1.18 13.28
CA LEU A 183 12.85 -0.80 12.18
C LEU A 183 11.56 -0.14 12.68
N ILE A 184 10.95 -0.72 13.72
CA ILE A 184 9.67 -0.29 14.27
C ILE A 184 9.74 1.10 14.91
N LYS A 185 10.92 1.56 15.36
CA LYS A 185 11.10 2.95 15.82
C LYS A 185 10.81 3.95 14.70
N TYR A 186 10.98 3.56 13.43
CA TYR A 186 10.84 4.43 12.27
C TYR A 186 9.49 4.30 11.58
N ILE A 187 9.00 3.07 11.39
CA ILE A 187 7.74 2.82 10.66
C ILE A 187 6.51 2.67 11.56
N GLY A 188 6.71 2.35 12.84
CA GLY A 188 5.64 2.05 13.79
C GLY A 188 4.81 0.82 13.47
N TYR A 189 3.53 0.87 13.81
CA TYR A 189 2.57 -0.25 13.70
C TYR A 189 1.37 0.08 12.82
N PHE A 190 1.37 1.24 12.17
CA PHE A 190 0.20 1.79 11.50
C PHE A 190 0.59 2.72 10.35
N GLU A 191 -0.19 2.65 9.27
CA GLU A 191 -0.17 3.53 8.11
C GLU A 191 -1.61 4.01 7.83
N ALA A 192 -1.76 5.31 7.60
CA ALA A 192 -3.01 5.88 7.08
C ALA A 192 -2.77 6.47 5.69
N ASN A 193 -3.69 6.18 4.77
CA ASN A 193 -3.70 6.69 3.42
C ASN A 193 -5.05 7.40 3.16
N LEU A 194 -5.00 8.70 2.89
CA LEU A 194 -6.17 9.53 2.60
C LEU A 194 -6.16 9.91 1.12
N ILE A 195 -7.22 9.56 0.40
CA ILE A 195 -7.39 9.82 -1.03
C ILE A 195 -8.58 10.75 -1.22
N LYS A 196 -8.38 11.84 -1.95
CA LYS A 196 -9.44 12.74 -2.42
C LYS A 196 -9.41 12.80 -3.94
N LYS A 197 -10.54 12.51 -4.59
CA LYS A 197 -10.73 12.72 -6.03
C LYS A 197 -11.55 13.98 -6.28
N SER A 198 -11.23 14.71 -7.35
CA SER A 198 -12.08 15.77 -7.89
C SER A 198 -13.40 15.22 -8.43
N ARG A 199 -14.39 16.09 -8.61
CA ARG A 199 -15.73 15.69 -9.10
C ARG A 199 -15.70 15.06 -10.49
N ASP A 200 -14.77 15.51 -11.34
CA ASP A 200 -14.54 14.99 -12.70
C ASP A 200 -13.55 13.81 -12.75
N ASN A 201 -13.06 13.34 -11.59
CA ASN A 201 -12.03 12.29 -11.45
C ASN A 201 -10.72 12.57 -12.21
N ARG A 202 -10.43 13.83 -12.58
CA ARG A 202 -9.19 14.20 -13.26
C ARG A 202 -8.03 14.43 -12.31
N PHE A 203 -8.31 14.99 -11.13
CA PHE A 203 -7.32 15.26 -10.11
C PHE A 203 -7.52 14.33 -8.92
N VAL A 204 -6.42 13.78 -8.44
CA VAL A 204 -6.40 12.99 -7.20
C VAL A 204 -5.30 13.54 -6.32
N VAL A 205 -5.61 13.72 -5.04
CA VAL A 205 -4.62 13.98 -3.99
C VAL A 205 -4.62 12.79 -3.06
N GLU A 206 -3.43 12.31 -2.75
CA GLU A 206 -3.21 11.18 -1.86
C GLU A 206 -2.16 11.54 -0.83
N ILE A 207 -2.45 11.22 0.42
CA ILE A 207 -1.58 11.50 1.55
C ILE A 207 -1.40 10.20 2.32
N THR A 208 -0.17 9.71 2.42
CA THR A 208 0.19 8.55 3.24
C THR A 208 1.02 9.01 4.43
N ALA A 209 0.68 8.56 5.64
CA ALA A 209 1.40 8.88 6.85
C ALA A 209 1.70 7.63 7.68
N LYS A 210 2.93 7.57 8.21
CA LYS A 210 3.36 6.58 9.22
C LYS A 210 3.94 7.32 10.41
N LYS A 211 3.68 6.81 11.61
CA LYS A 211 4.29 7.30 12.84
C LYS A 211 5.17 6.21 13.42
N GLY A 212 6.44 6.50 13.65
CA GLY A 212 7.38 5.61 14.33
C GLY A 212 6.91 5.28 15.75
N ALA A 213 7.26 4.09 16.26
CA ALA A 213 6.79 3.61 17.58
C ALA A 213 7.36 4.37 18.79
N THR A 214 8.32 5.24 18.58
CA THR A 214 8.89 6.12 19.60
C THR A 214 8.11 7.42 19.73
N TRP A 215 8.17 8.04 20.92
CA TRP A 215 7.53 9.33 21.20
C TRP A 215 8.21 10.53 20.52
N ASP A 216 9.35 10.32 19.87
CA ASP A 216 10.01 11.33 19.03
C ASP A 216 9.28 11.51 17.69
N ASN A 217 9.78 12.42 16.86
CA ASN A 217 9.17 12.78 15.58
C ASN A 217 9.53 11.83 14.41
N ARG A 218 9.88 10.57 14.70
CA ARG A 218 10.08 9.56 13.64
C ARG A 218 8.76 9.17 12.99
N GLY A 219 8.83 8.90 11.70
CA GLY A 219 7.69 8.59 10.84
C GLY A 219 7.96 9.03 9.40
N SER A 220 6.93 8.96 8.57
CA SER A 220 7.02 9.41 7.18
C SER A 220 5.71 10.05 6.73
N PHE A 221 5.82 10.93 5.75
CA PHE A 221 4.71 11.56 5.08
C PHE A 221 4.97 11.57 3.58
N GLN A 222 4.02 11.07 2.80
CA GLN A 222 4.09 11.06 1.35
C GLN A 222 2.83 11.71 0.78
N THR A 223 3.00 12.82 0.07
CA THR A 223 1.92 13.48 -0.66
C THR A 223 2.10 13.23 -2.14
N GLN A 224 1.03 12.80 -2.81
CA GLN A 224 1.02 12.61 -4.25
C GLN A 224 -0.14 13.34 -4.88
N PHE A 225 0.18 14.16 -5.88
CA PHE A 225 -0.78 14.78 -6.76
C PHE A 225 -0.81 14.00 -8.06
N TYR A 226 -2.00 13.73 -8.58
CA TYR A 226 -2.17 13.01 -9.84
C TYR A 226 -3.07 13.79 -10.78
N TYR A 227 -2.71 13.76 -12.06
CA TYR A 227 -3.51 14.28 -13.15
C TYR A 227 -3.76 13.19 -14.19
N ARG A 228 -5.03 12.86 -14.43
CA ARG A 228 -5.44 11.83 -15.38
C ARG A 228 -5.24 12.32 -16.82
N ILE A 229 -4.39 11.62 -17.58
CA ILE A 229 -3.97 12.02 -18.93
C ILE A 229 -5.13 11.87 -19.92
N GLY A 230 -5.85 10.75 -19.88
CA GLY A 230 -7.00 10.47 -20.75
C GLY A 230 -8.28 10.22 -19.97
N LYS A 231 -9.45 10.48 -20.57
CA LYS A 231 -10.75 10.29 -19.91
C LYS A 231 -11.02 8.81 -19.56
N ASN A 232 -10.48 7.88 -20.34
CA ASN A 232 -10.77 6.44 -20.24
C ASN A 232 -9.55 5.55 -19.98
N ASN A 233 -8.37 6.11 -19.67
CA ASN A 233 -7.19 5.31 -19.30
C ASN A 233 -6.95 5.35 -17.79
N ASN A 234 -6.11 4.45 -17.29
CA ASN A 234 -5.67 4.42 -15.90
C ASN A 234 -4.30 5.08 -15.70
N GLN A 235 -3.91 5.97 -16.63
CA GLN A 235 -2.61 6.62 -16.68
C GLN A 235 -2.69 8.04 -16.14
N TYR A 236 -1.77 8.35 -15.25
CA TYR A 236 -1.70 9.64 -14.56
C TYR A 236 -0.29 10.20 -14.66
N LEU A 237 -0.19 11.51 -14.84
CA LEU A 237 1.00 12.25 -14.44
C LEU A 237 0.95 12.41 -12.92
N SER A 238 2.09 12.26 -12.25
CA SER A 238 2.17 12.38 -10.80
C SER A 238 3.30 13.28 -10.37
N LEU A 239 3.06 14.07 -9.33
CA LEU A 239 4.06 14.77 -8.53
C LEU A 239 4.02 14.20 -7.12
N GLN A 240 5.10 13.55 -6.70
CA GLN A 240 5.29 12.96 -5.37
C GLN A 240 6.24 13.84 -4.56
N TYR A 241 5.83 14.15 -3.34
CA TYR A 241 6.68 14.68 -2.28
C TYR A 241 6.75 13.65 -1.15
N TYR A 242 7.96 13.23 -0.80
CA TYR A 242 8.21 12.31 0.30
C TYR A 242 9.07 12.99 1.35
N THR A 243 8.73 12.85 2.63
CA THR A 243 9.56 13.33 3.74
C THR A 243 9.50 12.36 4.93
N GLY A 244 10.65 12.10 5.53
CA GLY A 244 10.80 11.26 6.73
C GLY A 244 11.58 9.97 6.48
N TYR A 245 11.33 8.97 7.32
CA TYR A 245 12.16 7.76 7.41
C TYR A 245 11.61 6.59 6.61
N ALA A 246 12.43 5.60 6.28
CA ALA A 246 11.99 4.35 5.65
C ALA A 246 11.26 4.50 4.31
N GLU A 247 11.78 5.36 3.43
CA GLU A 247 11.38 5.35 2.03
C GLU A 247 11.74 4.00 1.37
N SER A 248 12.93 3.53 1.72
CA SER A 248 13.51 2.24 1.35
C SER A 248 13.92 1.45 2.58
N LEU A 249 14.15 0.15 2.42
CA LEU A 249 14.43 -0.75 3.54
C LEU A 249 15.91 -0.69 3.99
N LEU A 250 16.86 -0.48 3.08
CA LEU A 250 18.30 -0.35 3.36
C LEU A 250 18.57 0.88 4.23
N HIS A 251 17.96 2.00 3.85
CA HIS A 251 18.12 3.31 4.49
C HIS A 251 16.96 3.64 5.45
N TYR A 252 16.36 2.62 6.08
CA TYR A 252 15.16 2.82 6.91
C TYR A 252 15.34 3.80 8.07
N SER A 253 16.57 3.90 8.57
CA SER A 253 16.95 4.76 9.69
C SER A 253 17.31 6.19 9.28
N GLU A 254 17.41 6.45 7.98
CA GLU A 254 17.77 7.75 7.42
C GLU A 254 16.52 8.53 7.04
N SER A 255 16.54 9.84 7.29
CA SER A 255 15.45 10.73 6.88
C SER A 255 15.72 11.24 5.47
N THR A 256 14.79 10.97 4.57
CA THR A 256 14.84 11.46 3.19
C THR A 256 13.83 12.58 3.00
N ASN A 257 14.14 13.54 2.15
CA ASN A 257 13.16 14.50 1.65
C ASN A 257 13.34 14.64 0.14
N SER A 258 12.31 14.31 -0.64
CA SER A 258 12.43 14.20 -2.09
C SER A 258 11.19 14.66 -2.84
N ILE A 259 11.41 15.22 -4.03
CA ILE A 259 10.37 15.55 -5.00
C ILE A 259 10.62 14.74 -6.26
N ARG A 260 9.61 14.02 -6.73
CA ARG A 260 9.68 13.20 -7.95
C ARG A 260 8.46 13.40 -8.83
N ILE A 261 8.65 13.37 -10.15
CA ILE A 261 7.59 13.47 -11.15
C ILE A 261 7.65 12.27 -12.11
N GLY A 262 6.50 11.82 -12.60
CA GLY A 262 6.48 10.82 -13.67
C GLY A 262 5.11 10.23 -13.94
N LEU A 263 5.12 8.99 -14.42
CA LEU A 263 3.91 8.27 -14.85
C LEU A 263 3.47 7.28 -13.79
N VAL A 264 2.17 7.22 -13.57
CA VAL A 264 1.51 6.30 -12.64
C VAL A 264 0.36 5.59 -13.33
N PHE A 265 0.31 4.28 -13.16
CA PHE A 265 -0.74 3.38 -13.60
C PHE A 265 -1.49 2.90 -12.38
N ARG A 266 -2.68 3.47 -12.18
CA ARG A 266 -3.51 3.17 -11.01
C ARG A 266 -4.42 1.97 -11.28
N PRO A 267 -4.80 1.21 -10.25
CA PRO A 267 -5.85 0.23 -10.42
C PRO A 267 -7.15 0.94 -10.85
N SER A 268 -7.89 0.34 -11.78
CA SER A 268 -9.16 0.92 -12.26
C SER A 268 -10.18 0.96 -11.11
N ASN A 269 -11.17 1.86 -11.16
CA ASN A 269 -12.15 2.06 -10.07
C ASN A 269 -12.93 0.80 -9.64
N PHE A 270 -12.84 -0.30 -10.39
CA PHE A 270 -13.45 -1.59 -10.07
C PHE A 270 -12.54 -2.51 -9.24
N PHE A 271 -11.23 -2.21 -9.16
CA PHE A 271 -10.25 -3.05 -8.49
C PHE A 271 -9.41 -2.27 -7.49
N LEU A 272 -9.18 -2.91 -6.34
CA LEU A 272 -8.59 -2.39 -5.10
C LEU A 272 -7.40 -1.47 -5.29
N HIS A 273 -7.35 -0.45 -4.43
CA HIS A 273 -6.15 0.30 -4.03
C HIS A 273 -6.13 0.21 -2.50
N GLU A 274 -5.04 -0.30 -1.93
CA GLU A 274 -4.75 -0.22 -0.49
C GLU A 274 -4.14 1.12 -0.11
#